data_AF-A0A6B1C958-F1
#
_entry.id   AF-A0A6B1C958-F1
#
_cell.length_a   1.000
_cell.length_b   1.000
_cell.length_c   1.000
_cell.angle_alpha   90.00
_cell.angle_beta   90.00
_cell.angle_gamma   90.00
#
_symmetry.space_group_name_H-M   'P 1'
#
loop_
_entity.id
_entity.type
_entity.pdbx_description
1 polymer ?
#
loop_
_entity_poly.entity_id
_entity_poly.type
_entity_poly.pdbx_seq_one_letter_code
_entity_poly.pdbx_strand_id
1 'polypeptide(L)' 'MDNPPIQYVSQAEAASILGISARTFRRRRDERADFPKPRDFGGGIKRWRISDLEEWAEAQSVTSGG' A
#
# COMPACT_ATOMS: atom_id res chain seq x y z
N MET A 1 -17.29 -17.56 -0.39
CA MET A 1 -16.22 -16.82 0.32
C MET A 1 -15.20 -16.48 -0.73
N ASP A 2 -15.47 -15.42 -1.48
CA ASP A 2 -14.68 -14.94 -2.59
C ASP A 2 -13.37 -14.39 -2.00
N ASN A 3 -12.31 -15.20 -2.05
CA ASN A 3 -10.97 -14.68 -1.88
C ASN A 3 -10.69 -13.85 -3.14
N PRO A 4 -10.71 -12.51 -3.08
CA PRO A 4 -10.46 -11.72 -4.28
C PRO A 4 -9.09 -12.13 -4.84
N PRO A 5 -8.94 -12.21 -6.18
CA PRO A 5 -7.64 -12.50 -6.77
C PRO A 5 -6.62 -11.52 -6.19
N ILE A 6 -5.47 -12.03 -5.77
CA ILE A 6 -4.40 -11.20 -5.21
C ILE A 6 -3.96 -10.24 -6.31
N GLN A 7 -4.47 -9.01 -6.25
CA GLN A 7 -4.17 -7.96 -7.21
C GLN A 7 -2.96 -7.18 -6.73
N TYR A 8 -1.97 -7.10 -7.62
CA TYR A 8 -0.73 -6.39 -7.40
C TYR A 8 -0.70 -5.13 -8.27
N VAL A 9 -0.52 -3.99 -7.65
CA VAL A 9 -0.55 -2.68 -8.28
C VAL A 9 0.81 -2.00 -8.26
N SER A 10 1.03 -1.09 -9.20
CA SER A 10 2.23 -0.25 -9.22
C SER A 10 2.22 0.78 -8.09
N GLN A 11 3.35 1.46 -7.86
CA GLN A 11 3.44 2.53 -6.86
C GLN A 11 2.43 3.66 -7.13
N ALA A 12 2.21 4.02 -8.40
CA ALA A 12 1.31 5.10 -8.77
C ALA A 12 -0.15 4.73 -8.46
N GLU A 13 -0.56 3.51 -8.80
CA GLU A 13 -1.89 2.99 -8.47
C GLU A 13 -2.07 2.82 -6.96
N ALA A 14 -1.06 2.30 -6.26
CA ALA A 14 -1.08 2.18 -4.80
C ALA A 14 -1.27 3.54 -4.11
N ALA A 15 -0.61 4.58 -4.63
CA ALA A 15 -0.78 5.95 -4.15
C ALA A 15 -2.20 6.47 -4.41
N SER A 16 -2.76 6.21 -5.59
CA SER A 16 -4.15 6.57 -5.93
C SER A 16 -5.17 5.86 -5.05
N ILE A 17 -5.00 4.56 -4.78
CA ILE A 17 -5.88 3.77 -3.88
C ILE A 17 -5.89 4.39 -2.47
N LEU A 18 -4.71 4.75 -1.97
CA LEU A 18 -4.57 5.41 -0.67
C LEU A 18 -4.98 6.89 -0.67
N GLY A 19 -5.35 7.47 -1.83
CA GLY A 19 -5.70 8.89 -1.97
C GLY A 19 -4.55 9.86 -1.67
N ILE A 20 -3.29 9.42 -1.83
CA ILE A 20 -2.10 10.23 -1.53
C ILE A 20 -1.22 10.43 -2.76
N SER A 21 -0.41 11.48 -2.76
CA SER A 21 0.60 11.69 -3.81
C SER A 21 1.71 10.64 -3.75
N ALA A 22 2.29 10.29 -4.90
CA ALA A 22 3.43 9.34 -4.97
C ALA A 22 4.63 9.75 -4.09
N ARG A 23 4.86 11.06 -3.91
CA ARG A 23 5.86 11.59 -2.98
C ARG A 23 5.56 11.22 -1.53
N THR A 24 4.32 11.40 -1.09
CA THR A 24 3.85 11.04 0.26
C THR A 24 3.91 9.53 0.45
N PHE A 25 3.53 8.76 -0.57
CA PHE A 25 3.64 7.30 -0.55
C PHE A 25 5.09 6.85 -0.32
N ARG A 26 6.04 7.36 -1.11
CA ARG A 26 7.46 7.04 -0.96
C ARG A 26 7.97 7.42 0.43
N ARG A 27 7.62 8.62 0.88
CA ARG A 27 7.98 9.13 2.21
C ARG A 27 7.47 8.21 3.33
N ARG A 28 6.19 7.83 3.31
CA ARG A 28 5.62 6.89 4.30
C ARG A 28 6.28 5.52 4.22
N ARG A 29 6.55 5.00 3.02
CA ARG A 29 7.28 3.73 2.84
C ARG A 29 8.68 3.77 3.47
N ASP A 30 9.39 4.88 3.35
CA ASP A 30 10.76 5.02 3.88
C ASP A 30 10.77 5.36 5.39
N GLU A 31 9.77 6.09 5.90
CA GLU A 31 9.71 6.52 7.30
C GLU A 31 8.94 5.56 8.23
N ARG A 32 8.03 4.73 7.70
CA ARG A 32 7.14 3.87 8.52
C ARG A 32 7.40 2.39 8.30
N ALA A 33 7.75 1.71 9.39
CA ALA A 33 7.96 0.27 9.38
C ALA A 33 6.66 -0.52 9.19
N ASP A 34 5.53 0.07 9.59
CA ASP A 34 4.16 -0.45 9.43
C ASP A 34 3.61 -0.34 8.00
N PHE A 35 4.31 0.36 7.10
CA PHE A 35 3.81 0.58 5.75
C PHE A 35 3.86 -0.70 4.89
N PRO A 36 2.88 -0.93 3.99
CA PRO A 36 2.84 -2.09 3.11
C PRO A 36 4.13 -2.30 2.31
N LYS A 37 4.70 -3.48 2.45
CA LYS A 37 5.95 -3.84 1.79
C LYS A 37 5.72 -4.21 0.33
N PRO A 38 6.55 -3.71 -0.60
CA PRO A 38 6.46 -4.13 -1.98
C PRO A 38 6.86 -5.60 -2.13
N ARG A 39 6.14 -6.30 -3.01
CA ARG A 39 6.54 -7.58 -3.59
C ARG A 39 7.42 -7.32 -4.81
N ASP A 40 8.62 -7.87 -4.83
CA ASP A 40 9.49 -7.84 -6.00
C ASP A 40 8.98 -8.87 -7.04
N PHE A 41 8.69 -8.39 -8.25
CA PHE A 41 8.22 -9.20 -9.38
C PHE A 41 9.33 -9.54 -10.39
N GLY A 42 10.59 -9.25 -10.05
CA GLY A 42 11.75 -9.37 -10.94
C GLY A 42 12.02 -8.09 -11.74
N GLY A 43 13.26 -7.91 -12.21
CA GLY A 43 13.65 -6.75 -13.02
C GLY A 43 13.59 -5.39 -12.30
N GLY A 44 13.63 -5.38 -10.96
CA GLY A 44 13.48 -4.16 -10.17
C GLY A 44 12.05 -3.63 -10.05
N ILE A 45 11.06 -4.36 -10.59
CA ILE A 45 9.66 -3.97 -10.54
C ILE A 45 9.08 -4.37 -9.19
N LYS A 46 8.71 -3.35 -8.41
CA LYS A 46 8.04 -3.48 -7.11
C LYS A 46 6.54 -3.26 -7.27
N ARG A 47 5.73 -4.20 -6.76
CA ARG A 47 4.27 -4.07 -6.72
C ARG A 47 3.73 -4.24 -5.31
N TRP A 48 2.62 -3.58 -5.04
CA TRP A 48 1.92 -3.65 -3.75
C TRP A 48 0.66 -4.47 -3.88
N ARG A 49 0.33 -5.24 -2.86
CA ARG A 49 -0.95 -5.94 -2.82
C ARG A 49 -2.03 -4.94 -2.44
N ILE A 50 -3.14 -4.94 -3.17
CA ILE A 50 -4.27 -4.05 -2.89
C ILE A 50 -4.78 -4.27 -1.46
N SER A 51 -5.00 -5.52 -1.05
CA SER A 51 -5.48 -5.85 0.31
C SER A 51 -4.60 -5.28 1.43
N ASP A 52 -3.26 -5.41 1.33
CA ASP A 52 -2.35 -4.81 2.33
C ASP A 52 -2.50 -3.28 2.41
N LEU A 53 -2.74 -2.60 1.27
CA LEU A 53 -2.93 -1.16 1.24
C LEU A 53 -4.25 -0.76 1.91
N GLU A 54 -5.33 -1.49 1.63
CA GLU A 54 -6.64 -1.28 2.23
C GLU A 54 -6.60 -1.54 3.75
N GLU A 55 -6.08 -2.70 4.17
CA GLU A 55 -5.92 -3.06 5.58
C GLU A 55 -5.07 -2.03 6.34
N TRP A 56 -3.98 -1.55 5.73
CA TRP A 56 -3.16 -0.49 6.33
C TRP A 56 -3.92 0.83 6.43
N ALA A 57 -4.69 1.23 5.40
CA ALA A 57 -5.48 2.45 5.42
C ALA A 57 -6.54 2.41 6.53
N GLU A 58 -7.20 1.28 6.70
CA GLU A 58 -8.16 1.05 7.79
C GLU A 58 -7.49 1.13 9.16
N ALA A 59 -6.34 0.46 9.34
CA ALA A 59 -5.58 0.50 10.59
C ALA A 59 -5.14 1.93 10.98
N GLN A 60 -4.81 2.77 9.99
CA GLN A 60 -4.49 4.18 10.22
C GLN A 60 -5.71 5.02 10.59
N SER A 61 -6.87 4.74 9.97
CA SER A 61 -8.13 5.42 10.28
C SER A 61 -8.55 5.18 11.74
N VAL A 62 -8.42 3.94 12.23
CA VAL A 62 -8.74 3.57 13.62
C VAL A 62 -7.84 4.27 14.63
N THR A 63 -6.57 4.49 14.29
CA THR A 63 -5.59 5.14 15.20
C THR A 63 -5.78 6.66 15.31
N SER A 64 -6.55 7.27 14.39
CA SER A 64 -6.75 8.74 14.35
C SER A 64 -7.86 9.26 15.27
N GLY A 65 -8.56 8.37 15.99
CA GLY A 65 -9.62 8.72 16.93
C GLY A 65 -9.28 8.26 18.35
N GLY A 66 -8.58 9.10 19.11
CA GLY A 66 -8.30 8.95 20.54
C GLY A 66 -8.16 10.30 21.21
#